data_AF-A0A358L6F7-F1
#
_entry.id   AF-A0A358L6F7-F1
#
_cell.length_a   1.000
_cell.length_b   1.000
_cell.length_c   1.000
_cell.angle_alpha   90.00
_cell.angle_beta   90.00
_cell.angle_gamma   90.00
#
_symmetry.space_group_name_H-M   'P 1'
#
loop_
_entity.id
_entity.type
_entity.pdbx_description
1 polymer ?
#
loop_
_entity_poly.entity_id
_entity_poly.type
_entity_poly.pdbx_seq_one_letter_code
_entity_poly.pdbx_strand_id
1 'polypeptide(L)'
;MLSLRDRIQQQVFRLNGLAMNDFDLSQPPGDPGLYGPDSVIWQVHGDFPSMLCGGISALLMQMLHPQALAGVWDHSTFRDDMSGRLRRTSQFIAVTTFGNTADAHTLIERVKRIHLRVTGVDGQGNPYAASDPALLTWVHVAETSRFLAAHLRYKNPLLSRADQDRYYAEAAVVAEALGAEQVPKT
;
A
#
# COMPACT_ATOMS: atom_id res chain seq x y z
N MET A 1 8.38 -9.18 27.46
CA MET A 1 8.22 -9.80 26.12
C MET A 1 8.00 -8.68 25.13
N LEU A 2 8.70 -8.70 23.99
CA LEU A 2 8.45 -7.72 22.91
C LEU A 2 7.02 -7.93 22.39
N SER A 3 6.27 -6.84 22.24
CA SER A 3 4.93 -6.89 21.63
C SER A 3 5.04 -7.37 20.17
N LEU A 4 3.93 -7.81 19.57
CA LEU A 4 3.89 -8.13 18.14
C LEU A 4 4.31 -6.91 17.30
N ARG A 5 3.88 -5.71 17.73
CA ARG A 5 4.28 -4.42 17.15
C ARG A 5 5.79 -4.22 17.19
N ASP A 6 6.44 -4.48 18.32
CA ASP A 6 7.90 -4.36 18.45
C ASP A 6 8.65 -5.35 17.54
N ARG A 7 8.09 -6.56 17.34
CA ARG A 7 8.67 -7.59 16.46
C ARG A 7 8.51 -7.23 14.98
N ILE A 8 7.34 -6.75 14.58
CA ILE A 8 7.09 -6.23 13.22
C ILE A 8 8.00 -5.04 12.95
N GLN A 9 8.05 -4.09 13.89
CA GLN A 9 8.93 -2.94 13.83
C GLN A 9 10.39 -3.38 13.62
N GLN A 10 10.90 -4.29 14.44
CA GLN A 10 12.28 -4.79 14.29
C GLN A 10 12.53 -5.55 12.98
N GLN A 11 11.57 -6.33 12.47
CA GLN A 11 11.70 -7.03 11.19
C GLN A 11 11.67 -6.07 10.00
N VAL A 12 10.75 -5.10 10.02
CA VAL A 12 10.66 -4.01 9.05
C VAL A 12 11.93 -3.15 9.08
N PHE A 13 12.49 -2.84 10.26
CA PHE A 13 13.72 -2.07 10.39
C PHE A 13 14.98 -2.83 9.94
N ARG A 14 15.11 -4.12 10.30
CA ARG A 14 16.33 -4.91 9.99
C ARG A 14 16.47 -5.26 8.51
N LEU A 15 15.37 -5.40 7.78
CA LEU A 15 15.40 -5.89 6.39
C LEU A 15 15.32 -4.78 5.34
N ASN A 16 14.93 -3.56 5.71
CA ASN A 16 14.75 -2.49 4.74
C ASN A 16 16.03 -1.72 4.40
N GLY A 17 17.06 -1.62 5.26
CA GLY A 17 18.23 -0.74 5.01
C GLY A 17 17.88 0.75 4.75
N LEU A 18 16.59 1.08 4.79
CA LEU A 18 15.95 2.35 4.51
C LEU A 18 15.32 2.74 5.83
N ALA A 19 16.09 3.46 6.64
CA ALA A 19 15.65 3.94 7.94
C ALA A 19 14.29 4.65 7.79
N MET A 20 13.24 4.06 8.37
CA MET A 20 11.99 4.75 8.64
C MET A 20 12.20 5.67 9.86
N ASN A 21 13.09 6.65 9.72
CA ASN A 21 13.40 7.57 10.81
C ASN A 21 12.33 8.66 10.99
N ASP A 22 11.37 8.77 10.07
CA ASP A 22 10.39 9.86 10.07
C ASP A 22 9.08 9.54 10.81
N PHE A 23 8.79 8.27 11.12
CA PHE A 23 7.53 7.87 11.75
C PHE A 23 7.73 6.81 12.84
N ASP A 24 7.35 7.16 14.07
CA ASP A 24 7.36 6.26 15.21
C ASP A 24 6.06 5.45 15.25
N LEU A 25 6.14 4.19 14.82
CA LEU A 25 5.00 3.26 14.83
C LEU A 25 4.53 2.91 16.25
N SER A 26 5.21 3.33 17.31
CA SER A 26 4.84 3.06 18.71
C SER A 26 4.05 4.19 19.38
N GLN A 27 3.90 5.34 18.70
CA GLN A 27 3.26 6.54 19.25
C GLN A 27 2.00 6.92 18.47
N PRO A 28 1.01 7.59 19.10
CA PRO A 28 0.84 7.68 20.55
C PRO A 28 0.49 6.30 21.13
N PRO A 29 0.86 6.01 22.40
CA PRO A 29 0.67 4.68 22.97
C PRO A 29 -0.82 4.40 23.13
N GLY A 30 -1.26 3.24 22.63
CA GLY A 30 -2.65 2.81 22.71
C GLY A 30 -3.53 3.17 21.51
N ASP A 31 -3.02 3.91 20.51
CA ASP A 31 -3.70 4.06 19.22
C ASP A 31 -3.40 2.86 18.31
N PRO A 32 -4.39 2.01 17.99
CA PRO A 32 -4.19 0.86 17.11
C PRO A 32 -3.99 1.24 15.63
N GLY A 33 -4.26 2.49 15.24
CA GLY A 33 -4.30 2.93 13.85
C GLY A 33 -5.61 2.57 13.16
N LEU A 34 -5.60 2.55 11.82
CA LEU A 34 -6.78 2.28 11.00
C LEU A 34 -7.37 0.87 11.19
N TYR A 35 -6.57 -0.09 11.66
CA TYR A 35 -6.94 -1.51 11.70
C TYR A 35 -6.67 -2.18 13.05
N GLY A 36 -5.48 -1.97 13.61
CA GLY A 36 -5.02 -2.64 14.82
C GLY A 36 -4.38 -4.03 14.62
N PRO A 37 -3.66 -4.52 15.63
CA PRO A 37 -2.80 -5.71 15.53
C PRO A 37 -3.51 -7.05 15.29
N ASP A 38 -4.81 -7.12 15.52
CA ASP A 38 -5.61 -8.33 15.33
C ASP A 38 -6.32 -8.38 13.97
N SER A 39 -6.09 -7.38 13.12
CA SER A 39 -6.62 -7.31 11.75
C SER A 39 -5.91 -8.26 10.79
N VAL A 40 -6.60 -8.67 9.72
CA VAL A 40 -6.02 -9.58 8.72
C VAL A 40 -4.98 -8.85 7.89
N ILE A 41 -5.17 -7.56 7.60
CA ILE A 41 -4.22 -6.72 6.88
C ILE A 41 -2.87 -6.63 7.60
N TRP A 42 -2.85 -6.60 8.94
CA TRP A 42 -1.61 -6.71 9.72
C TRP A 42 -0.92 -8.05 9.50
N GLN A 43 -1.68 -9.15 9.48
CA GLN A 43 -1.13 -10.49 9.22
C GLN A 43 -0.57 -10.60 7.79
N VAL A 44 -1.27 -10.06 6.80
CA VAL A 44 -0.86 -10.12 5.38
C VAL A 44 0.37 -9.26 5.13
N HIS A 45 0.38 -8.02 5.63
CA HIS A 45 1.47 -7.06 5.42
C HIS A 45 2.68 -7.29 6.33
N GLY A 46 2.53 -8.06 7.42
CA GLY A 46 3.59 -8.28 8.41
C GLY A 46 4.73 -9.19 7.94
N ASP A 47 4.57 -9.93 6.82
CA ASP A 47 5.61 -10.80 6.28
C ASP A 47 6.38 -10.12 5.13
N PHE A 48 7.60 -9.67 5.43
CA PHE A 48 8.41 -8.89 4.48
C PHE A 48 8.73 -9.63 3.16
N PRO A 49 9.22 -10.89 3.16
CA PRO A 49 9.51 -11.59 1.90
C PRO A 49 8.28 -11.74 1.02
N SER A 50 7.14 -12.11 1.60
CA SER A 50 5.85 -12.16 0.89
C SER A 50 5.47 -10.80 0.31
N MET A 51 5.54 -9.74 1.11
CA MET A 51 5.21 -8.37 0.67
C MET A 51 6.14 -7.87 -0.44
N LEU A 52 7.43 -8.23 -0.42
CA LEU A 52 8.36 -7.88 -1.49
C LEU A 52 7.96 -8.55 -2.80
N CYS A 53 7.67 -9.87 -2.78
CA CYS A 53 7.19 -10.59 -3.96
C CYS A 53 5.85 -10.03 -4.46
N GLY A 54 4.92 -9.77 -3.54
CA GLY A 54 3.61 -9.18 -3.85
C GLY A 54 3.73 -7.78 -4.43
N GLY A 55 4.62 -6.94 -3.89
CA GLY A 55 4.85 -5.57 -4.36
C GLY A 55 5.44 -5.50 -5.76
N ILE A 56 6.42 -6.35 -6.08
CA ILE A 56 6.94 -6.44 -7.45
C ILE A 56 5.82 -6.88 -8.41
N SER A 57 5.03 -7.89 -8.03
CA SER A 57 3.91 -8.34 -8.85
C SER A 57 2.81 -7.27 -8.99
N ALA A 58 2.55 -6.49 -7.94
CA ALA A 58 1.59 -5.39 -7.92
C ALA A 58 1.99 -4.31 -8.91
N LEU A 59 3.26 -3.87 -8.87
CA LEU A 59 3.77 -2.83 -9.77
C LEU A 59 3.60 -3.23 -11.24
N LEU A 60 3.95 -4.48 -11.57
CA LEU A 60 3.78 -5.00 -12.94
C LEU A 60 2.30 -5.05 -13.34
N MET A 61 1.41 -5.49 -12.43
CA MET A 61 -0.02 -5.55 -12.69
C MET A 61 -0.63 -4.15 -12.90
N GLN A 62 -0.27 -3.18 -12.06
CA GLN A 62 -0.73 -1.80 -12.18
C GLN A 62 -0.37 -1.20 -13.54
N MET A 63 0.85 -1.46 -14.03
CA MET A 63 1.36 -0.97 -15.31
C MET A 63 0.65 -1.54 -16.54
N LEU A 64 -0.23 -2.53 -16.39
CA LEU A 64 -1.05 -3.02 -17.52
C LEU A 64 -2.17 -2.04 -17.91
N HIS A 65 -2.50 -1.07 -17.06
CA HIS A 65 -3.45 -0.02 -17.40
C HIS A 65 -2.74 1.16 -18.08
N PRO A 66 -3.13 1.55 -19.32
CA PRO A 66 -2.42 2.57 -20.10
C PRO A 66 -2.23 3.89 -19.36
N GLN A 67 -3.27 4.38 -18.69
CA GLN A 67 -3.22 5.63 -17.93
C GLN A 67 -2.35 5.54 -16.66
N ALA A 68 -2.34 4.39 -15.97
CA ALA A 68 -1.49 4.19 -14.80
C ALA A 68 -0.02 4.14 -15.23
N LEU A 69 0.28 3.43 -16.33
CA LEU A 69 1.60 3.39 -16.93
C LEU A 69 2.06 4.79 -17.33
N ALA A 70 1.22 5.58 -18.01
CA ALA A 70 1.53 6.95 -18.40
C ALA A 70 1.83 7.83 -17.17
N GLY A 71 0.97 7.80 -16.14
CA GLY A 71 1.21 8.53 -14.89
C GLY A 71 2.55 8.18 -14.22
N VAL A 72 2.93 6.90 -14.23
CA VAL A 72 4.25 6.47 -13.74
C VAL A 72 5.37 6.93 -14.66
N TRP A 73 5.22 6.79 -15.96
CA TRP A 73 6.26 7.11 -16.94
C TRP A 73 6.58 8.61 -16.97
N ASP A 74 5.54 9.45 -16.92
CA ASP A 74 5.64 10.89 -17.12
C ASP A 74 6.02 11.63 -15.82
N HIS A 75 5.55 11.15 -14.66
CA HIS A 75 5.63 11.91 -13.40
C HIS A 75 6.47 11.23 -12.32
N SER A 76 7.00 10.04 -12.55
CA SER A 76 7.77 9.33 -11.54
C SER A 76 9.28 9.48 -11.70
N THR A 77 9.96 9.77 -10.60
CA THR A 77 11.43 9.69 -10.51
C THR A 77 11.96 8.25 -10.46
N PHE A 78 11.15 7.22 -10.78
CA PHE A 78 11.56 5.81 -10.69
C PHE A 78 12.85 5.49 -11.46
N ARG A 79 13.03 6.12 -12.62
CA ARG A 79 14.19 5.89 -13.49
C ARG A 79 15.48 6.43 -12.89
N ASP A 80 15.38 7.54 -12.15
CA ASP A 80 16.52 8.27 -11.61
C ASP A 80 16.79 7.93 -10.12
N ASP A 81 15.73 7.58 -9.37
CA ASP A 81 15.71 7.30 -7.93
C ASP A 81 14.75 6.13 -7.62
N MET A 82 15.07 4.94 -8.11
CA MET A 82 14.28 3.74 -7.86
C MET A 82 14.19 3.40 -6.36
N SER A 83 15.33 3.45 -5.66
CA SER A 83 15.40 3.10 -4.24
C SER A 83 14.62 4.07 -3.37
N GLY A 84 14.71 5.37 -3.62
CA GLY A 84 13.91 6.37 -2.91
C GLY A 84 12.43 6.29 -3.23
N ARG A 85 12.04 5.93 -4.47
CA ARG A 85 10.64 5.67 -4.80
C ARG A 85 10.09 4.47 -4.03
N LEU A 86 10.80 3.35 -4.05
CA LEU A 86 10.40 2.15 -3.30
C LEU A 86 10.29 2.46 -1.80
N ARG A 87 11.24 3.23 -1.23
CA ARG A 87 11.16 3.69 0.16
C ARG A 87 9.87 4.45 0.46
N ARG A 88 9.48 5.41 -0.39
CA ARG A 88 8.27 6.23 -0.18
C ARG A 88 6.99 5.39 -0.24
N THR A 89 6.92 4.42 -1.18
CA THR A 89 5.79 3.49 -1.26
C THR A 89 5.73 2.57 -0.05
N SER A 90 6.84 1.94 0.32
CA SER A 90 6.91 1.08 1.52
C SER A 90 6.55 1.85 2.79
N GLN A 91 6.99 3.10 2.91
CA GLN A 91 6.63 3.99 4.01
C GLN A 91 5.12 4.26 4.06
N PHE A 92 4.50 4.57 2.92
CA PHE A 92 3.07 4.77 2.85
C PHE A 92 2.30 3.53 3.31
N ILE A 93 2.64 2.35 2.79
CA ILE A 93 2.00 1.08 3.16
C ILE A 93 2.21 0.78 4.66
N ALA A 94 3.45 0.92 5.15
CA ALA A 94 3.78 0.63 6.54
C ALA A 94 3.04 1.54 7.51
N VAL A 95 2.99 2.85 7.26
CA VAL A 95 2.33 3.80 8.16
C VAL A 95 0.81 3.66 8.09
N THR A 96 0.22 3.49 6.91
CA THR A 96 -1.23 3.29 6.79
C THR A 96 -1.70 1.96 7.36
N THR A 97 -0.82 0.93 7.39
CA THR A 97 -1.14 -0.37 8.00
C THR A 97 -0.87 -0.37 9.50
N PHE A 98 0.34 0.00 9.92
CA PHE A 98 0.86 -0.23 11.28
C PHE A 98 0.98 1.03 12.13
N GLY A 99 0.95 2.21 11.51
CA GLY A 99 1.09 3.50 12.18
C GLY A 99 -0.17 3.89 12.96
N ASN A 100 -0.07 4.99 13.70
CA ASN A 100 -1.23 5.58 14.36
C ASN A 100 -2.19 6.25 13.37
N THR A 101 -3.37 6.59 13.86
CA THR A 101 -4.46 7.15 13.07
C THR A 101 -4.07 8.50 12.44
N ALA A 102 -3.39 9.37 13.20
CA ALA A 102 -3.03 10.72 12.75
C ALA A 102 -1.99 10.70 11.62
N ASP A 103 -0.97 9.86 11.72
CA ASP A 103 0.08 9.71 10.70
C ASP A 103 -0.46 9.05 9.43
N ALA A 104 -1.31 8.03 9.59
CA ALA A 104 -1.99 7.40 8.47
C ALA A 104 -2.81 8.43 7.66
N HIS A 105 -3.66 9.23 8.33
CA HIS A 105 -4.43 10.29 7.67
C HIS A 105 -3.53 11.38 7.06
N THR A 106 -2.46 11.78 7.74
CA THR A 106 -1.51 12.78 7.22
C THR A 106 -0.89 12.31 5.91
N LEU A 107 -0.48 11.05 5.82
CA LEU A 107 0.10 10.50 4.59
C LEU A 107 -0.95 10.30 3.50
N ILE A 108 -2.16 9.86 3.83
CA ILE A 108 -3.27 9.76 2.87
C ILE A 108 -3.54 11.12 2.22
N GLU A 109 -3.68 12.19 3.03
CA GLU A 109 -3.91 13.54 2.51
C GLU A 109 -2.71 14.11 1.75
N ARG A 110 -1.48 13.71 2.10
CA ARG A 110 -0.29 14.04 1.31
C ARG A 110 -0.34 13.38 -0.07
N VAL A 111 -0.64 12.09 -0.14
CA VAL A 111 -0.72 11.35 -1.41
C VAL A 111 -1.84 11.88 -2.30
N LYS A 112 -3.03 12.16 -1.73
CA LYS A 112 -4.14 12.79 -2.47
C LYS A 112 -3.72 14.10 -3.13
N ARG A 113 -3.06 14.99 -2.39
CA ARG A 113 -2.56 16.26 -2.93
C ARG A 113 -1.53 16.09 -4.05
N ILE A 114 -0.72 15.04 -4.01
CA ILE A 114 0.20 14.69 -5.09
C ILE A 114 -0.60 14.22 -6.31
N HIS A 115 -1.54 13.30 -6.14
CA HIS A 115 -2.35 12.74 -7.23
C HIS A 115 -3.18 13.80 -7.96
N LEU A 116 -3.69 14.81 -7.25
CA LEU A 116 -4.41 15.95 -7.85
C LEU A 116 -3.56 16.76 -8.86
N ARG A 117 -2.24 16.65 -8.81
CA ARG A 117 -1.31 17.36 -9.71
C ARG A 117 -0.78 16.47 -10.83
N VAL A 118 -1.06 15.17 -10.79
CA VAL A 118 -0.58 14.19 -11.76
C VAL A 118 -1.67 13.99 -12.80
N THR A 119 -1.55 14.70 -13.90
CA THR A 119 -2.45 14.63 -15.06
C THR A 119 -1.63 14.57 -16.34
N GLY A 120 -2.23 14.07 -17.42
CA GLY A 120 -1.56 13.97 -18.70
C GLY A 120 -2.44 13.35 -19.78
N VAL A 121 -1.79 12.86 -20.84
CA VAL A 121 -2.41 12.14 -21.94
C VAL A 121 -1.60 10.86 -22.17
N ASP A 122 -2.27 9.71 -22.22
CA ASP A 122 -1.60 8.43 -22.40
C ASP A 122 -1.13 8.22 -23.86
N GLY A 123 -0.39 7.12 -24.10
CA GLY A 123 0.11 6.79 -25.44
C GLY A 123 -0.96 6.50 -26.49
N GLN A 124 -2.24 6.45 -26.11
CA GLN A 124 -3.39 6.27 -27.02
C GLN A 124 -4.14 7.59 -27.25
N GLY A 125 -3.70 8.70 -26.65
CA GLY A 125 -4.34 10.00 -26.79
C GLY A 125 -5.46 10.27 -25.77
N ASN A 126 -5.66 9.39 -24.78
CA ASN A 126 -6.70 9.58 -23.76
C ASN A 126 -6.16 10.44 -22.61
N PRO A 127 -6.89 11.48 -22.15
CA PRO A 127 -6.51 12.22 -20.97
C PRO A 127 -6.58 11.32 -19.73
N TYR A 128 -5.71 11.56 -18.75
CA TYR A 128 -5.73 10.89 -17.46
C TYR A 128 -5.51 11.87 -16.30
N ALA A 129 -6.03 11.50 -15.13
CA ALA A 129 -5.71 12.09 -13.85
C ALA A 129 -5.45 10.97 -12.84
N ALA A 130 -4.37 11.03 -12.07
CA ALA A 130 -4.10 10.02 -11.04
C ALA A 130 -5.11 10.06 -9.88
N SER A 131 -5.89 11.14 -9.78
CA SER A 131 -7.01 11.27 -8.86
C SER A 131 -8.34 10.72 -9.40
N ASP A 132 -8.36 10.14 -10.61
CA ASP A 132 -9.57 9.51 -11.15
C ASP A 132 -10.01 8.33 -10.25
N PRO A 133 -11.27 8.29 -9.76
CA PRO A 133 -11.72 7.25 -8.83
C PRO A 133 -11.64 5.83 -9.38
N ALA A 134 -11.88 5.63 -10.68
CA ALA A 134 -11.81 4.31 -11.29
C ALA A 134 -10.34 3.87 -11.45
N LEU A 135 -9.44 4.80 -11.80
CA LEU A 135 -8.01 4.53 -11.87
C LEU A 135 -7.42 4.20 -10.49
N LEU A 136 -7.83 4.93 -9.44
CA LEU A 136 -7.45 4.64 -8.06
C LEU A 136 -7.91 3.22 -7.66
N THR A 137 -9.12 2.84 -8.04
CA THR A 137 -9.67 1.50 -7.78
C THR A 137 -8.88 0.42 -8.50
N TRP A 138 -8.53 0.63 -9.77
CA TRP A 138 -7.65 -0.28 -10.51
C TRP A 138 -6.32 -0.50 -9.80
N VAL A 139 -5.64 0.60 -9.44
CA VAL A 139 -4.32 0.55 -8.78
C VAL A 139 -4.41 -0.20 -7.45
N HIS A 140 -5.46 0.08 -6.67
CA HIS A 140 -5.71 -0.58 -5.40
C HIS A 140 -5.97 -2.09 -5.55
N VAL A 141 -6.88 -2.50 -6.45
CA VAL A 141 -7.19 -3.93 -6.69
C VAL A 141 -5.96 -4.68 -7.20
N ALA A 142 -5.18 -4.07 -8.09
CA ALA A 142 -3.92 -4.63 -8.55
C ALA A 142 -2.93 -4.80 -7.39
N GLU A 143 -2.87 -3.85 -6.45
CA GLU A 143 -1.99 -3.92 -5.28
C GLU A 143 -2.41 -5.02 -4.31
N THR A 144 -3.62 -4.95 -3.77
CA THR A 144 -4.10 -5.83 -2.71
C THR A 144 -4.23 -7.27 -3.17
N SER A 145 -4.67 -7.50 -4.41
CA SER A 145 -4.76 -8.87 -4.95
C SER A 145 -3.38 -9.53 -5.07
N ARG A 146 -2.31 -8.75 -5.33
CA ARG A 146 -0.95 -9.29 -5.44
C ARG A 146 -0.29 -9.47 -4.08
N PHE A 147 -0.56 -8.60 -3.10
CA PHE A 147 -0.14 -8.81 -1.72
C PHE A 147 -0.78 -10.07 -1.11
N LEU A 148 -2.09 -10.23 -1.25
CA LEU A 148 -2.78 -11.42 -0.76
C LEU A 148 -2.29 -12.69 -1.48
N ALA A 149 -2.17 -12.65 -2.81
CA ALA A 149 -1.68 -13.79 -3.58
C ALA A 149 -0.27 -14.22 -3.14
N ALA A 150 0.64 -13.27 -2.88
CA ALA A 150 1.96 -13.57 -2.37
C ALA A 150 1.90 -14.15 -0.95
N HIS A 151 1.03 -13.63 -0.09
CA HIS A 151 0.85 -14.15 1.27
C HIS A 151 0.37 -15.60 1.26
N LEU A 152 -0.64 -15.91 0.45
CA LEU A 152 -1.12 -17.28 0.27
C LEU A 152 -0.02 -18.19 -0.29
N ARG A 153 0.79 -17.69 -1.23
CA ARG A 153 1.80 -18.50 -1.92
C ARG A 153 3.05 -18.79 -1.09
N TYR A 154 3.48 -17.84 -0.26
CA TYR A 154 4.79 -17.87 0.39
C TYR A 154 4.72 -17.89 1.92
N LYS A 155 3.57 -17.53 2.53
CA LYS A 155 3.43 -17.43 3.99
C LYS A 155 2.37 -18.35 4.58
N ASN A 156 1.12 -18.24 4.12
CA ASN A 156 -0.01 -18.97 4.69
C ASN A 156 -1.02 -19.40 3.60
N PRO A 157 -0.81 -20.55 2.94
CA PRO A 157 -1.75 -21.06 1.95
C PRO A 157 -3.10 -21.49 2.53
N LEU A 158 -3.24 -21.56 3.86
CA LEU A 158 -4.44 -22.00 4.55
C LEU A 158 -5.28 -20.84 5.12
N LEU A 159 -4.96 -19.59 4.79
CA LEU A 159 -5.77 -18.44 5.19
C LEU A 159 -7.21 -18.63 4.69
N SER A 160 -8.18 -18.55 5.59
CA SER A 160 -9.57 -18.86 5.27
C SER A 160 -10.13 -17.89 4.22
N ARG A 161 -11.11 -18.31 3.42
CA ARG A 161 -11.78 -17.40 2.46
C ARG A 161 -12.43 -16.21 3.17
N ALA A 162 -13.00 -16.43 4.34
CA ALA A 162 -13.58 -15.35 5.14
C ALA A 162 -12.52 -14.31 5.57
N ASP A 163 -11.30 -14.75 5.92
CA ASP A 163 -10.22 -13.81 6.24
C ASP A 163 -9.66 -13.13 4.99
N GLN A 164 -9.66 -13.80 3.84
CA GLN A 164 -9.33 -13.17 2.56
C GLN A 164 -10.33 -12.05 2.20
N ASP A 165 -11.63 -12.29 2.39
CA ASP A 165 -12.67 -11.27 2.20
C ASP A 165 -12.49 -10.11 3.21
N ARG A 166 -12.22 -10.43 4.48
CA ARG A 166 -11.90 -9.41 5.51
C ARG A 166 -10.69 -8.58 5.14
N TYR A 167 -9.64 -9.19 4.58
CA TYR A 167 -8.46 -8.45 4.11
C TYR A 167 -8.84 -7.41 3.04
N TYR A 168 -9.67 -7.76 2.06
CA TYR A 168 -10.11 -6.81 1.05
C TYR A 168 -10.99 -5.70 1.64
N ALA A 169 -11.91 -6.05 2.56
CA ALA A 169 -12.73 -5.08 3.26
C ALA A 169 -11.89 -4.09 4.10
N GLU A 170 -10.86 -4.59 4.79
CA GLU A 170 -9.90 -3.76 5.54
C GLU A 170 -9.09 -2.87 4.58
N ALA A 171 -8.51 -3.45 3.52
CA ALA A 171 -7.66 -2.71 2.60
C ALA A 171 -8.42 -1.59 1.85
N ALA A 172 -9.72 -1.77 1.59
CA ALA A 172 -10.57 -0.77 0.95
C ALA A 172 -10.62 0.57 1.71
N VAL A 173 -10.40 0.57 3.04
CA VAL A 173 -10.41 1.79 3.87
C VAL A 173 -9.44 2.85 3.35
N VAL A 174 -8.20 2.45 3.03
CA VAL A 174 -7.19 3.38 2.50
C VAL A 174 -7.53 3.82 1.08
N ALA A 175 -8.06 2.91 0.25
CA ALA A 175 -8.45 3.23 -1.12
C ALA A 175 -9.57 4.28 -1.17
N GLU A 176 -10.64 4.06 -0.39
CA GLU A 176 -11.77 4.98 -0.27
C GLU A 176 -11.31 6.33 0.30
N ALA A 177 -10.41 6.31 1.29
CA ALA A 177 -9.85 7.54 1.85
C ALA A 177 -9.03 8.35 0.81
N LEU A 178 -8.33 7.65 -0.10
CA LEU A 178 -7.61 8.25 -1.24
C LEU A 178 -8.55 8.77 -2.34
N GLY A 179 -9.82 8.39 -2.34
CA GLY A 179 -10.83 8.81 -3.32
C GLY A 179 -11.22 7.74 -4.34
N ALA A 180 -10.85 6.47 -4.14
CA ALA A 180 -11.36 5.37 -4.94
C ALA A 180 -12.87 5.16 -4.70
N GLU A 181 -13.59 4.73 -5.73
CA GLU A 181 -15.03 4.49 -5.68
C GLU A 181 -15.34 3.05 -6.13
N GLN A 182 -16.42 2.46 -5.60
CA GLN A 182 -16.84 1.10 -5.95
C GLN A 182 -15.75 0.04 -5.72
N VAL A 183 -14.94 0.23 -4.67
CA VAL A 183 -13.85 -0.68 -4.32
C VAL A 183 -14.42 -2.06 -3.95
N PRO A 184 -14.01 -3.15 -4.64
CA PRO A 184 -14.41 -4.51 -4.26
C PRO A 184 -13.91 -4.86 -2.85
N LYS A 185 -14.77 -5.49 -2.04
CA LYS A 185 -14.48 -5.83 -0.63
C LYS A 185 -14.45 -7.35 -0.36
N THR A 186 -14.47 -8.17 -1.41
CA THR A 186 -14.47 -9.65 -1.40
C THR A 186 -13.83 -10.17 -2.69
#